data_AF-A0A5K0XI18-F1
#
_entry.id   AF-A0A5K0XI18-F1
#
_cell.length_a   1.000
_cell.length_b   1.000
_cell.length_c   1.000
_cell.angle_alpha   90.00
_cell.angle_beta   90.00
_cell.angle_gamma   90.00
#
_symmetry.space_group_name_H-M   'P 1'
#
loop_
_entity.id
_entity.type
_entity.pdbx_description
1 polymer ?
#
loop_
_entity_poly.entity_id
_entity_poly.type
_entity_poly.pdbx_seq_one_letter_code
_entity_poly.pdbx_strand_id
1 'polypeptide(L)' 'REYEEFKVRINALVAQAQKVPEDGWTMQDGTPWPGNNVRDHPGMIQ' A
#
# COMPACT_ATOMS: atom_id res chain seq x y z
N ARG A 1 -11.73 -11.85 19.69
CA ARG A 1 -10.67 -10.85 19.99
C ARG A 1 -9.75 -10.66 18.79
N GLU A 2 -9.14 -11.71 18.27
CA GLU A 2 -8.21 -11.64 17.11
C GLU A 2 -8.82 -10.97 15.86
N TYR A 3 -10.08 -11.24 15.54
CA TYR A 3 -10.78 -10.59 14.42
C TYR A 3 -10.84 -9.07 14.57
N GLU A 4 -11.16 -8.56 15.76
CA GLU A 4 -11.23 -7.12 16.01
C GLU A 4 -9.85 -6.49 15.88
N GLU A 5 -8.81 -7.13 16.40
CA GLU A 5 -7.42 -6.69 16.27
C GLU A 5 -6.95 -6.72 14.79
N PHE A 6 -7.39 -7.70 14.00
CA PHE A 6 -7.17 -7.74 12.56
C PHE A 6 -7.89 -6.59 11.85
N LYS A 7 -9.17 -6.37 12.14
CA LYS A 7 -9.98 -5.30 11.56
C LYS A 7 -9.38 -3.91 11.83
N VAL A 8 -8.92 -3.67 13.06
CA VAL A 8 -8.26 -2.42 13.43
C VAL A 8 -6.98 -2.20 12.60
N ARG A 9 -6.14 -3.24 12.44
CA ARG A 9 -4.91 -3.14 11.63
C ARG A 9 -5.20 -2.85 10.16
N ILE A 10 -6.20 -3.53 9.56
CA ILE A 10 -6.59 -3.27 8.17
C ILE A 10 -7.14 -1.85 8.00
N ASN A 11 -7.98 -1.39 8.91
CA ASN A 11 -8.53 -0.04 8.85
C ASN A 11 -7.44 1.04 8.94
N ALA A 12 -6.38 0.81 9.73
CA ALA A 12 -5.23 1.71 9.78
C ALA A 12 -4.51 1.79 8.43
N LEU A 13 -4.31 0.66 7.74
CA LEU A 13 -3.72 0.63 6.39
C LEU A 13 -4.60 1.35 5.36
N VAL A 14 -5.91 1.15 5.41
CA VAL A 14 -6.86 1.84 4.53
C VAL A 14 -6.82 3.35 4.76
N ALA A 15 -6.80 3.80 6.02
CA ALA A 15 -6.72 5.21 6.36
C ALA A 15 -5.41 5.84 5.87
N GLN A 16 -4.28 5.14 5.98
CA GLN A 16 -3.00 5.58 5.44
C GLN A 16 -3.02 5.71 3.92
N ALA A 17 -3.62 4.75 3.22
CA ALA A 17 -3.72 4.72 1.76
C ALA A 17 -4.58 5.84 1.15
N GLN A 18 -5.41 6.53 1.94
CA GLN A 18 -6.22 7.66 1.46
C GLN A 18 -5.40 8.88 1.04
N LYS A 19 -4.14 8.99 1.49
CA LYS A 19 -3.23 10.08 1.13
C LYS A 19 -2.09 9.53 0.28
N VAL A 20 -2.19 9.73 -1.02
CA VAL A 20 -1.12 9.35 -1.96
C VAL A 20 0.09 10.25 -1.72
N PRO A 21 1.30 9.70 -1.49
CA PRO A 21 2.52 10.50 -1.37
C PRO A 21 2.86 11.21 -2.68
N GLU A 22 3.48 12.40 -2.60
CA GLU A 22 3.89 13.16 -3.79
C GLU A 22 4.96 12.42 -4.61
N ASP A 23 5.89 11.73 -3.94
CA ASP A 23 6.94 10.92 -4.56
C ASP A 23 6.48 9.49 -4.91
N GLY A 24 5.18 9.18 -4.71
CA GLY A 24 4.60 7.87 -4.91
C GLY A 24 4.77 6.91 -3.74
N TRP A 25 4.18 5.72 -3.86
CA TRP A 25 4.26 4.68 -2.83
C TRP A 25 5.61 3.99 -2.83
N THR A 26 6.05 3.57 -1.65
CA THR A 26 7.26 2.78 -1.43
C THR A 26 6.92 1.47 -0.74
N MET A 27 7.70 0.43 -1.03
CA MET A 27 7.68 -0.83 -0.31
C MET A 27 8.32 -0.68 1.08
N GLN A 28 8.18 -1.69 1.94
CA GLN A 28 8.77 -1.68 3.28
C GLN A 28 10.30 -1.64 3.28
N ASP A 29 10.94 -2.13 2.21
CA ASP A 29 12.40 -2.07 2.00
C ASP A 29 12.88 -0.71 1.44
N GLY A 30 11.96 0.24 1.25
CA GLY A 30 12.25 1.57 0.73
C GLY A 30 12.31 1.65 -0.80
N THR A 31 12.13 0.54 -1.52
CA THR A 31 12.06 0.58 -2.99
C THR A 31 10.75 1.21 -3.47
N PRO A 32 10.75 1.93 -4.61
CA PRO A 32 9.51 2.45 -5.17
C PRO A 32 8.55 1.34 -5.55
N TRP A 33 7.26 1.53 -5.27
CA TRP A 33 6.22 0.58 -5.66
C TRP A 33 6.09 0.52 -7.20
N PRO A 34 6.22 -0.64 -7.86
CA PRO A 34 6.24 -0.72 -9.32
C PRO A 34 4.95 -0.25 -10.02
N GLY A 35 3.80 -0.43 -9.37
CA GLY A 35 2.48 0.06 -9.79
C GLY A 35 2.15 1.53 -9.52
N ASN A 36 3.13 2.42 -9.28
CA ASN A 36 2.86 3.85 -9.06
C ASN A 36 2.22 4.54 -10.29
N ASN A 37 2.48 4.03 -11.51
CA ASN A 37 1.83 4.49 -12.73
C ASN A 37 0.82 3.46 -13.24
N VAL A 38 -0.47 3.71 -13.03
CA VAL A 38 -1.56 2.80 -13.43
C VAL A 38 -1.65 2.54 -14.95
N ARG A 39 -1.00 3.36 -15.78
CA ARG A 39 -0.99 3.21 -17.25
C ARG A 39 0.25 2.50 -17.78
N ASP A 40 1.29 2.41 -16.97
CA ASP A 40 2.60 1.90 -17.38
C ASP A 40 3.30 1.32 -16.15
N HIS A 41 2.95 0.08 -15.82
CA HIS A 41 3.59 -0.69 -14.76
C HIS A 41 3.82 -2.13 -15.22
N PRO A 42 4.89 -2.79 -14.75
CA PRO A 42 5.09 -4.21 -15.02
C PRO A 42 3.97 -5.04 -14.38
N GLY A 43 3.73 -6.23 -14.93
CA GLY A 43 2.94 -7.25 -14.24
C GLY A 43 3.67 -7.67 -12.95
N MET A 44 2.94 -7.70 -11.83
CA MET A 44 3.46 -8.14 -10.54
C MET A 44 2.79 -9.46 -10.15
N ILE A 45 3.58 -10.43 -9.69
CA ILE A 45 3.12 -11.68 -9.06
C ILE A 45 3.84 -11.74 -7.70
N GLN A 46 3.08 -12.05 -6.64
CA GLN A 46 3.55 -12.14 -5.26
C GLN A 46 3.55 -13.60 -4.80
#